data_AF-A0A074JEU1-F1
#
_entry.id   AF-A0A074JEU1-F1
#
_cell.length_a   1.000
_cell.length_b   1.000
_cell.length_c   1.000
_cell.angle_alpha   90.00
_cell.angle_beta   90.00
_cell.angle_gamma   90.00
#
_symmetry.space_group_name_H-M   'P 1'
#
loop_
_entity.id
_entity.type
_entity.pdbx_description
1 polymer ?
#
loop_
_entity_poly.entity_id
_entity_poly.type
_entity_poly.pdbx_seq_one_letter_code
_entity_poly.pdbx_strand_id
1 'polypeptide(L)'
;MSPKAQRAARALVAGLAGAGIIALSLWAHLVIGNFEMLAGLGYAGPGSRPVTEFGLLLDTVRFSAILVLPQALLAAFSGPWPLRALLAVLFAFGWYWVAERVAGGFASATGGGWLPGEAFAALIYRPVLTPAIWALAVLTFVFVIWRFCRRPG
;
A
#
# COMPACT_ATOMS: atom_id res chain seq x y z
N MET A 1 14.56 11.58 -25.97
CA MET A 1 14.74 11.67 -24.49
C MET A 1 16.14 11.18 -24.14
N SER A 2 16.81 11.80 -23.17
CA SER A 2 18.11 11.29 -22.69
C SER A 2 17.93 9.96 -21.94
N PRO A 3 18.96 9.09 -21.88
CA PRO A 3 18.90 7.83 -21.10
C PRO A 3 18.58 8.06 -19.62
N LYS A 4 19.02 9.19 -19.06
CA LYS A 4 18.70 9.62 -17.69
C LYS A 4 17.21 9.93 -17.54
N ALA A 5 16.63 10.69 -18.46
CA ALA A 5 15.20 11.03 -18.46
C ALA A 5 14.32 9.77 -18.63
N GLN A 6 14.71 8.84 -19.50
CA GLN A 6 13.96 7.59 -19.69
C GLN A 6 14.00 6.71 -18.42
N ARG A 7 15.14 6.66 -17.73
CA ARG A 7 15.27 5.95 -16.45
C ARG A 7 14.40 6.57 -15.37
N ALA A 8 14.44 7.90 -15.23
CA ALA A 8 13.62 8.62 -14.26
C ALA A 8 12.11 8.40 -14.51
N ALA A 9 11.68 8.45 -15.77
CA ALA A 9 10.29 8.17 -16.13
C ALA A 9 9.87 6.74 -15.77
N ARG A 10 10.68 5.73 -16.09
CA ARG A 10 10.39 4.33 -15.71
C ARG A 10 10.36 4.12 -14.20
N ALA A 11 11.23 4.80 -13.47
CA ALA A 11 11.29 4.74 -12.02
C ALA A 11 10.05 5.38 -11.39
N LEU A 12 9.60 6.52 -11.91
CA LEU A 12 8.34 7.15 -11.50
C LEU A 12 7.14 6.24 -11.77
N VAL A 13 7.08 5.62 -12.95
CA VAL A 13 6.04 4.64 -13.29
C VAL A 13 6.05 3.46 -12.31
N ALA A 14 7.22 2.95 -11.93
CA ALA A 14 7.33 1.90 -10.93
C ALA A 14 6.81 2.34 -9.56
N GLY A 15 7.13 3.56 -9.11
CA GLY A 15 6.60 4.12 -7.86
C GLY A 15 5.08 4.33 -7.88
N LEU A 16 4.54 4.84 -8.99
CA LEU A 16 3.09 4.98 -9.18
C LEU A 16 2.38 3.62 -9.20
N ALA A 17 2.94 2.64 -9.92
CA ALA A 17 2.41 1.28 -9.96
C ALA A 17 2.45 0.63 -8.58
N GLY A 18 3.54 0.79 -7.83
CA GLY A 18 3.65 0.25 -6.48
C GLY A 18 2.61 0.86 -5.53
N ALA A 19 2.46 2.19 -5.50
CA ALA A 19 1.41 2.84 -4.73
C ALA A 19 0.00 2.39 -5.15
N GLY A 20 -0.26 2.25 -6.46
CA GLY A 20 -1.53 1.75 -6.98
C GLY A 20 -1.83 0.32 -6.56
N ILE A 21 -0.83 -0.58 -6.60
CA ILE A 21 -0.98 -1.97 -6.14
C ILE A 21 -1.29 -2.00 -4.64
N ILE A 22 -0.59 -1.23 -3.81
CA ILE A 22 -0.87 -1.16 -2.37
C ILE A 22 -2.30 -0.68 -2.13
N ALA A 23 -2.69 0.42 -2.76
CA ALA A 23 -4.02 1.00 -2.57
C ALA A 23 -5.15 0.03 -2.96
N LEU A 24 -5.05 -0.60 -4.13
CA LEU A 24 -6.07 -1.51 -4.63
C LEU A 24 -6.10 -2.83 -3.88
N SER A 25 -4.94 -3.39 -3.52
CA SER A 25 -4.89 -4.65 -2.76
C SER A 25 -5.41 -4.49 -1.34
N LEU A 26 -5.09 -3.37 -0.66
CA LEU A 26 -5.65 -3.06 0.66
C LEU A 26 -7.14 -2.75 0.59
N TRP A 27 -7.57 -1.99 -0.42
CA TRP A 27 -9.00 -1.74 -0.61
C TRP A 27 -9.76 -3.04 -0.84
N ALA A 28 -9.31 -3.91 -1.74
CA ALA A 28 -9.93 -5.22 -1.97
C ALA A 28 -9.93 -6.08 -0.71
N HIS A 29 -8.83 -6.08 0.06
CA HIS A 29 -8.75 -6.77 1.35
C HIS A 29 -9.82 -6.28 2.33
N LEU A 30 -9.96 -4.96 2.48
CA LEU A 30 -10.93 -4.34 3.38
C LEU A 30 -12.37 -4.63 2.93
N VAL A 31 -12.65 -4.52 1.63
CA VAL A 31 -13.98 -4.77 1.07
C VAL A 31 -14.39 -6.23 1.27
N ILE A 32 -13.52 -7.18 0.93
CA ILE A 32 -13.82 -8.61 1.01
C ILE A 32 -13.83 -9.10 2.46
N GLY A 33 -12.89 -8.62 3.29
CA GLY A 33 -12.59 -9.22 4.58
C GLY A 33 -13.19 -8.52 5.80
N ASN A 34 -13.62 -7.26 5.69
CA ASN A 34 -13.97 -6.44 6.85
C ASN A 34 -15.10 -5.43 6.62
N PHE A 35 -15.60 -5.27 5.40
CA PHE A 35 -16.53 -4.19 5.12
C PHE A 35 -17.81 -4.29 5.92
N GLU A 36 -18.37 -5.48 6.12
CA GLU A 36 -19.59 -5.64 6.93
C GLU A 36 -19.41 -5.18 8.39
N MET A 37 -18.22 -5.37 8.96
CA MET A 37 -17.88 -4.93 10.31
C MET A 37 -17.60 -3.42 10.38
N LEU A 38 -17.07 -2.85 9.30
CA LEU A 38 -16.69 -1.44 9.22
C LEU A 38 -17.83 -0.54 8.71
N ALA A 39 -18.75 -1.08 7.93
CA ALA A 39 -19.84 -0.37 7.28
C ALA A 39 -20.76 0.24 8.33
N GLY A 40 -21.00 1.54 8.22
CA GLY A 40 -21.82 2.28 9.19
C GLY A 40 -21.08 2.69 10.47
N LEU A 41 -19.84 2.24 10.70
CA LEU A 41 -18.98 2.90 11.66
C LEU A 41 -18.68 4.32 11.17
N GLY A 42 -18.62 5.28 12.09
CA GLY A 42 -18.15 6.64 11.79
C GLY A 42 -16.62 6.69 11.80
N TYR A 43 -16.02 7.44 10.88
CA TYR A 43 -14.58 7.74 10.99
C TYR A 43 -14.27 8.54 12.26
N ALA A 44 -13.06 8.34 12.80
CA ALA A 44 -12.55 9.12 13.92
C ALA A 44 -12.27 10.58 13.51
N GLY A 45 -13.10 11.53 13.94
CA GLY A 45 -12.83 12.98 13.77
C GLY A 45 -14.07 13.88 13.70
N PRO A 46 -13.88 15.21 13.59
CA PRO A 46 -14.98 16.15 13.41
C PRO A 46 -15.68 15.89 12.07
N GLY A 47 -16.97 15.56 12.11
CA GLY A 47 -17.76 15.20 10.92
C GLY A 47 -17.75 13.70 10.63
N SER A 48 -18.34 12.92 11.55
CA SER A 48 -18.52 11.45 11.47
C SER A 48 -19.18 11.03 10.15
N ARG A 49 -18.38 10.91 9.10
CA ARG A 49 -18.83 10.36 7.82
C ARG A 49 -18.96 8.85 7.96
N PRO A 50 -19.97 8.22 7.36
CA PRO A 50 -20.07 6.77 7.34
C PRO A 50 -18.90 6.19 6.54
N VAL A 51 -18.41 5.03 6.98
CA VAL A 51 -17.49 4.23 6.17
C VAL A 51 -18.22 3.70 4.94
N THR A 52 -17.67 4.01 3.76
CA THR A 52 -18.14 3.52 2.46
C THR A 52 -16.98 2.90 1.71
N GLU A 53 -17.26 2.00 0.76
CA GLU A 53 -16.21 1.37 -0.07
C GLU A 53 -15.35 2.41 -0.79
N PHE A 54 -15.98 3.47 -1.31
CA PHE A 54 -15.30 4.57 -1.96
C PHE A 54 -14.46 5.39 -0.97
N GLY A 55 -14.96 5.62 0.25
CA GLY A 55 -14.20 6.25 1.32
C GLY A 55 -12.92 5.47 1.66
N LEU A 56 -13.03 4.16 1.79
CA LEU A 56 -11.89 3.27 2.02
C LEU A 56 -10.86 3.34 0.89
N LEU A 57 -11.31 3.35 -0.37
CA LEU A 57 -10.43 3.51 -1.53
C LEU A 57 -9.66 4.84 -1.47
N LEU A 58 -10.33 5.93 -1.13
CA LEU A 58 -9.66 7.23 -1.02
C LEU A 58 -8.62 7.24 0.11
N ASP A 59 -8.91 6.59 1.23
CA ASP A 59 -7.97 6.52 2.35
C ASP A 59 -6.75 5.67 2.00
N THR A 60 -6.94 4.51 1.35
CA THR A 60 -5.83 3.66 0.90
C THR A 60 -4.99 4.37 -0.16
N VAL A 61 -5.60 5.09 -1.11
CA VAL A 61 -4.89 5.91 -2.10
C VAL A 61 -4.09 7.01 -1.43
N ARG A 62 -4.69 7.76 -0.50
CA ARG A 62 -4.05 8.88 0.21
C ARG A 62 -2.77 8.44 0.90
N PHE A 63 -2.82 7.36 1.68
CA PHE A 63 -1.64 6.88 2.40
C PHE A 63 -0.64 6.20 1.47
N SER A 64 -1.09 5.48 0.44
CA SER A 64 -0.19 4.87 -0.55
C SER A 64 0.56 5.89 -1.39
N ALA A 65 -0.03 7.05 -1.67
CA ALA A 65 0.60 8.13 -2.44
C ALA A 65 1.92 8.62 -1.82
N ILE A 66 2.04 8.56 -0.48
CA ILE A 66 3.27 8.92 0.26
C ILE A 66 4.44 8.02 -0.15
N LEU A 67 4.16 6.79 -0.57
CA LEU A 67 5.17 5.81 -0.97
C LEU A 67 5.65 5.96 -2.42
N VAL A 68 4.99 6.78 -3.25
CA VAL A 68 5.37 6.97 -4.67
C VAL A 68 6.81 7.45 -4.78
N LEU A 69 7.17 8.51 -4.04
CA LEU A 69 8.50 9.09 -4.11
C LEU A 69 9.61 8.14 -3.62
N PRO A 70 9.53 7.54 -2.41
CA PRO A 70 10.58 6.63 -1.95
C PRO A 70 10.71 5.38 -2.84
N GLN A 71 9.59 4.83 -3.35
CA GLN A 71 9.63 3.73 -4.31
C GLN A 71 10.25 4.15 -5.65
N ALA A 72 9.89 5.33 -6.17
CA ALA A 72 10.46 5.85 -7.41
C ALA A 72 11.96 6.15 -7.29
N LEU A 73 12.41 6.71 -6.17
CA LEU A 73 13.83 6.96 -5.92
C LEU A 73 14.61 5.64 -5.90
N LEU A 74 14.18 4.66 -5.11
CA LEU A 74 14.82 3.34 -5.09
C LEU A 74 14.76 2.66 -6.47
N ALA A 75 13.65 2.78 -7.20
CA ALA A 75 13.51 2.25 -8.55
C ALA A 75 14.48 2.88 -9.56
N ALA A 76 14.83 4.15 -9.39
CA ALA A 76 15.81 4.84 -10.25
C ALA A 76 17.22 4.27 -10.06
N PHE A 77 17.54 3.79 -8.85
CA PHE A 77 18.80 3.16 -8.51
C PHE A 77 18.79 1.64 -8.70
N SER A 78 17.61 1.00 -8.81
CA SER A 78 17.44 -0.46 -8.82
C SER A 78 17.83 -1.16 -10.14
N GLY A 79 19.09 -1.01 -10.54
CA GLY A 79 19.71 -1.77 -11.63
C GLY A 79 20.20 -3.15 -11.17
N PRO A 80 21.08 -3.22 -10.15
CA PRO A 80 21.53 -4.48 -9.54
C PRO A 80 20.43 -5.21 -8.75
N TRP A 81 20.58 -6.53 -8.61
CA TRP A 81 19.61 -7.36 -7.87
C TRP A 81 19.41 -6.97 -6.39
N PRO A 82 20.43 -6.53 -5.61
CA PRO A 82 20.23 -6.19 -4.20
C PRO A 82 19.31 -4.98 -4.01
N LEU A 83 19.40 -3.99 -4.91
CA LEU A 83 18.56 -2.80 -4.85
C LEU A 83 17.11 -3.09 -5.24
N ARG A 84 16.88 -4.09 -6.11
CA ARG A 84 15.52 -4.57 -6.40
C ARG A 84 14.92 -5.34 -5.23
N ALA A 85 15.73 -6.14 -4.53
CA ALA A 85 15.30 -6.81 -3.30
C ALA A 85 14.93 -5.78 -2.22
N LEU A 86 15.77 -4.76 -2.02
CA LEU A 86 15.48 -3.66 -1.09
C LEU A 86 14.19 -2.91 -1.46
N LEU A 87 13.95 -2.67 -2.75
CA LEU A 87 12.73 -2.06 -3.24
C LEU A 87 11.48 -2.94 -2.97
N ALA A 88 11.59 -4.25 -3.16
CA ALA A 88 10.52 -5.19 -2.82
C ALA A 88 10.25 -5.23 -1.30
N VAL A 89 11.30 -5.17 -0.49
CA VAL A 89 11.21 -5.07 0.98
C VAL A 89 10.53 -3.77 1.40
N LEU A 90 10.94 -2.63 0.83
CA LEU A 90 10.28 -1.33 1.08
C LEU A 90 8.80 -1.39 0.71
N PHE A 91 8.46 -2.00 -0.42
CA PHE A 91 7.08 -2.18 -0.84
C PHE A 91 6.29 -3.03 0.17
N ALA A 92 6.85 -4.16 0.60
CA ALA A 92 6.22 -5.05 1.57
C ALA A 92 5.96 -4.36 2.92
N PHE A 93 6.93 -3.61 3.43
CA PHE A 93 6.76 -2.79 4.64
C PHE A 93 5.79 -1.64 4.42
N GLY A 94 5.83 -1.01 3.25
CA GLY A 94 4.92 0.05 2.86
C GLY A 94 3.47 -0.42 2.87
N TRP A 95 3.19 -1.64 2.39
CA TRP A 95 1.86 -2.23 2.45
C TRP A 95 1.34 -2.33 3.89
N TYR A 96 2.16 -2.88 4.81
CA TYR A 96 1.82 -2.95 6.23
C TYR A 96 1.62 -1.56 6.84
N TRP A 97 2.50 -0.62 6.54
CA TRP A 97 2.42 0.74 7.06
C TRP A 97 1.14 1.45 6.61
N VAL A 98 0.75 1.32 5.33
CA VAL A 98 -0.52 1.88 4.83
C VAL A 98 -1.71 1.23 5.53
N ALA A 99 -1.67 -0.10 5.69
CA ALA A 99 -2.73 -0.84 6.37
C ALA A 99 -2.95 -0.35 7.80
N GLU A 100 -1.86 -0.17 8.56
CA GLU A 100 -1.87 0.38 9.92
C GLU A 100 -2.47 1.80 9.96
N ARG A 101 -2.10 2.67 8.99
CA ARG A 101 -2.61 4.05 8.93
C ARG A 101 -4.11 4.11 8.59
N VAL A 102 -4.57 3.27 7.68
CA VAL A 102 -5.99 3.17 7.33
C VAL A 102 -6.77 2.62 8.53
N ALA A 103 -6.30 1.53 9.13
CA ALA A 103 -6.94 0.91 10.29
C ALA A 103 -6.98 1.83 11.52
N GLY A 104 -5.90 2.56 11.79
CA GLY A 104 -5.84 3.54 12.88
C GLY A 104 -6.84 4.70 12.73
N GLY A 105 -7.32 4.97 11.51
CA GLY A 105 -8.41 5.92 11.26
C GLY A 105 -9.76 5.52 11.90
N PHE A 106 -9.90 4.27 12.35
CA PHE A 106 -11.09 3.75 13.03
C PHE A 106 -10.91 3.62 14.55
N ALA A 107 -9.76 4.00 15.11
CA ALA A 107 -9.44 3.81 16.53
C ALA A 107 -10.49 4.47 17.47
N SER A 108 -10.94 5.68 17.16
CA SER A 108 -11.94 6.33 18.03
C SER A 108 -13.35 5.74 17.87
N ALA A 109 -13.65 5.05 16.76
CA ALA A 109 -14.93 4.36 16.56
C ALA A 109 -15.01 3.06 17.38
N THR A 110 -13.87 2.55 17.82
CA THR A 110 -13.72 1.30 18.59
C THR A 110 -13.38 1.54 20.06
N GLY A 111 -13.46 2.79 20.53
CA GLY A 111 -13.41 3.11 21.96
C GLY A 111 -12.05 3.49 22.54
N GLY A 112 -11.03 3.83 21.75
CA GLY A 112 -9.74 4.27 22.31
C GLY A 112 -8.66 4.69 21.29
N GLY A 113 -7.44 4.94 21.78
CA GLY A 113 -6.24 5.12 20.97
C GLY A 113 -5.49 3.79 20.85
N TRP A 114 -5.08 3.43 19.65
CA TRP A 114 -4.45 2.14 19.37
C TRP A 114 -2.93 2.23 19.46
N LEU A 115 -2.29 1.26 20.10
CA LEU A 115 -0.84 1.13 20.10
C LEU A 115 -0.34 0.65 18.71
N PRO A 116 0.94 0.88 18.37
CA PRO A 116 1.50 0.42 17.10
C PRO A 116 1.28 -1.07 16.87
N GLY A 117 0.61 -1.42 15.78
CA GLY A 117 0.31 -2.79 15.35
C GLY A 117 -1.01 -3.36 15.86
N GLU A 118 -1.66 -2.73 16.85
CA GLU A 118 -2.99 -3.14 17.29
C GLU A 118 -4.02 -2.93 16.18
N ALA A 119 -3.83 -1.88 15.38
CA ALA A 119 -4.74 -1.55 14.30
C ALA A 119 -4.77 -2.61 13.22
N PHE A 120 -3.57 -2.99 12.79
CA PHE A 120 -3.39 -4.07 11.86
C PHE A 120 -3.94 -5.39 12.42
N ALA A 121 -3.62 -5.74 13.67
CA ALA A 121 -4.06 -6.99 14.27
C ALA A 121 -5.59 -7.09 14.38
N ALA A 122 -6.25 -6.01 14.77
CA ALA A 122 -7.70 -5.98 14.99
C ALA A 122 -8.52 -5.93 13.70
N LEU A 123 -8.09 -5.12 12.71
CA LEU A 123 -8.92 -4.83 11.52
C LEU A 123 -8.35 -5.35 10.22
N ILE A 124 -7.07 -5.68 10.14
CA ILE A 124 -6.44 -6.09 8.87
C ILE A 124 -6.04 -7.56 8.89
N TYR A 125 -5.54 -8.07 10.00
CA TYR A 125 -4.99 -9.42 10.02
C TYR A 125 -6.10 -10.49 9.96
N ARG A 126 -6.09 -11.23 8.86
CA ARG A 126 -6.92 -12.40 8.59
C ARG A 126 -5.96 -13.53 8.23
N PRO A 127 -5.97 -14.69 8.92
CA PRO A 127 -4.95 -15.72 8.79
C PRO A 127 -4.71 -16.24 7.37
N VAL A 128 -5.73 -16.19 6.49
CA VAL A 128 -5.64 -16.65 5.10
C VAL A 128 -5.65 -15.48 4.11
N LEU A 129 -6.60 -14.56 4.24
CA LEU A 129 -6.80 -13.48 3.28
C LEU A 129 -5.61 -12.50 3.25
N THR A 130 -5.10 -12.11 4.42
CA THR A 130 -3.99 -11.13 4.53
C THR A 130 -2.70 -11.65 3.89
N PRO A 131 -2.17 -12.84 4.23
CA PRO A 131 -0.96 -13.32 3.58
C PRO A 131 -1.17 -13.58 2.09
N ALA A 132 -2.36 -14.03 1.65
CA ALA A 132 -2.63 -14.26 0.24
C ALA A 132 -2.60 -12.96 -0.58
N ILE A 133 -3.33 -11.92 -0.14
CA ILE A 133 -3.36 -10.62 -0.82
C ILE A 133 -1.99 -9.94 -0.76
N TRP A 134 -1.34 -9.96 0.41
CA TRP A 134 -0.01 -9.38 0.57
C TRP A 134 1.03 -10.06 -0.35
N ALA A 135 1.05 -11.39 -0.39
CA ALA A 135 1.97 -12.13 -1.25
C ALA A 135 1.69 -11.83 -2.73
N LEU A 136 0.43 -11.82 -3.16
CA LEU A 136 0.06 -11.48 -4.53
C LEU A 136 0.48 -10.05 -4.89
N ALA A 137 0.27 -9.08 -3.99
CA ALA A 137 0.68 -7.70 -4.18
C ALA A 137 2.20 -7.57 -4.33
N VAL A 138 2.96 -8.24 -3.44
CA VAL A 138 4.44 -8.25 -3.49
C VAL A 138 4.93 -8.90 -4.78
N LEU A 139 4.40 -10.06 -5.16
CA LEU A 139 4.78 -10.75 -6.40
C LEU A 139 4.45 -9.91 -7.65
N THR A 140 3.29 -9.25 -7.66
CA THR A 140 2.89 -8.33 -8.73
C THR A 140 3.86 -7.17 -8.84
N PHE A 141 4.27 -6.59 -7.71
CA PHE A 141 5.24 -5.50 -7.72
C PHE A 141 6.64 -5.95 -8.13
N VAL A 142 7.08 -7.14 -7.69
CA VAL A 142 8.33 -7.76 -8.15
C VAL A 142 8.33 -7.92 -9.68
N PHE A 143 7.21 -8.33 -10.26
CA PHE A 143 7.04 -8.40 -11.72
C PHE A 143 7.14 -7.02 -12.39
N VAL A 144 6.52 -5.98 -11.82
CA VAL A 144 6.62 -4.59 -12.30
C VAL A 144 8.07 -4.12 -12.31
N ILE A 145 8.79 -4.21 -11.20
CA ILE A 145 10.18 -3.74 -11.12
C ILE A 145 11.09 -4.56 -12.04
N TRP A 146 10.82 -5.85 -12.20
CA TRP A 146 11.52 -6.70 -13.16
C TRP A 146 11.28 -6.21 -14.59
N ARG A 147 10.05 -5.85 -14.97
CA ARG A 147 9.72 -5.41 -16.32
C ARG A 147 10.26 -4.02 -16.66
N PHE A 148 10.23 -3.08 -15.72
CA PHE A 148 10.55 -1.67 -15.96
C PHE A 148 11.99 -1.28 -15.58
N CYS A 149 12.59 -1.92 -14.57
CA CYS A 149 13.93 -1.58 -14.07
C CYS A 149 15.03 -2.54 -14.54
N ARG A 150 14.74 -3.43 -15.50
CA ARG A 150 15.78 -4.19 -16.23
C ARG A 150 16.70 -3.24 -16.98
N ARG A 151 18.03 -3.43 -16.82
CA ARG A 151 19.01 -2.78 -17.70
C ARG A 151 18.73 -3.28 -19.12
N PRO A 152 18.71 -2.41 -20.15
CA PRO A 152 18.86 -2.90 -21.51
C PRO A 152 20.21 -3.61 -21.58
N GLY A 153 20.20 -4.86 -22.05
CA GLY A 153 21.41 -5.56 -22.48
C GLY A 153 21.98 -4.91 -23.72
#